data_AF-A0A1I7EF50-F1
#
_entry.id   AF-A0A1I7EF50-F1
#
_cell.length_a   1.000
_cell.length_b   1.000
_cell.length_c   1.000
_cell.angle_alpha   90.00
_cell.angle_beta   90.00
_cell.angle_gamma   90.00
#
_symmetry.space_group_name_H-M   'P 1'
#
loop_
_entity.id
_entity.type
_entity.pdbx_description
1 polymer ?
#
loop_
_entity_poly.entity_id
_entity_poly.type
_entity_poly.pdbx_seq_one_letter_code
_entity_poly.pdbx_strand_id
1 'polypeptide(L)'
;MTYIVGIDRCQATLLPATIDDYVEVDSPIRVIDAFVENLDVSALGFQRATPAPTGRPCYDPSDLLKLYIYAYLNEVRSSRSIERECKRNVEAMWLVGKLVPDHKTIADFRRVNGAAIIATCRAFVLFCREQGLLLLVLSRSTVRRCARRQVRCVCSTRHALAKSRRNSTNRSPVISTALTARTARTSLMLEAS
;
A
#
# COMPACT_ATOMS: atom_id res chain seq x y z
N MET A 1 -53.15 -8.16 -2.78
CA MET A 1 -51.86 -8.01 -2.08
C MET A 1 -51.05 -6.95 -2.79
N THR A 2 -50.75 -5.84 -2.12
CA THR A 2 -50.10 -4.66 -2.72
C THR A 2 -48.61 -4.69 -2.42
N TYR A 3 -47.77 -4.50 -3.43
CA TYR A 3 -46.31 -4.38 -3.28
C TYR A 3 -45.92 -2.91 -3.16
N ILE A 4 -44.77 -2.67 -2.51
CA ILE A 4 -44.16 -1.33 -2.47
C ILE A 4 -43.58 -1.06 -3.85
N VAL A 5 -44.05 -0.02 -4.53
CA VAL A 5 -43.55 0.41 -5.84
C VAL A 5 -42.38 1.37 -5.63
N GLY A 6 -41.31 1.19 -6.41
CA GLY A 6 -40.16 2.11 -6.40
C GLY A 6 -40.45 3.43 -7.12
N ILE A 7 -39.47 4.33 -7.09
CA ILE A 7 -39.49 5.61 -7.82
C ILE A 7 -39.23 5.34 -9.32
N ASP A 8 -39.89 6.10 -10.20
CA ASP A 8 -39.71 5.98 -11.64
C ASP A 8 -38.33 6.47 -12.11
N ARG A 9 -37.72 5.76 -13.06
CA ARG A 9 -36.35 6.06 -13.58
C ARG A 9 -36.30 7.36 -14.37
N CYS A 10 -37.44 7.78 -14.92
CA CYS A 10 -37.57 9.01 -15.71
C CYS A 10 -37.95 10.22 -14.85
N GLN A 11 -38.15 10.05 -13.54
CA GLN A 11 -38.49 11.14 -12.64
C GLN A 11 -37.29 12.08 -12.45
N ALA A 12 -37.34 13.24 -13.09
CA ALA A 12 -36.35 14.29 -12.90
C ALA A 12 -36.51 14.92 -11.50
N THR A 13 -35.40 15.10 -10.79
CA THR A 13 -35.35 15.89 -9.55
C THR A 13 -34.97 17.33 -9.90
N LEU A 14 -35.58 18.33 -9.26
CA LEU A 14 -35.35 19.75 -9.56
C LEU A 14 -33.90 20.19 -9.33
N LEU A 15 -33.22 19.63 -8.31
CA LEU A 15 -31.80 19.84 -8.05
C LEU A 15 -31.13 18.46 -7.82
N PRO A 16 -29.94 18.20 -8.39
CA PRO A 16 -29.20 16.97 -8.09
C PRO A 16 -28.72 17.00 -6.63
N ALA A 17 -28.88 15.88 -5.93
CA ALA A 17 -28.33 15.73 -4.58
C ALA A 17 -26.79 15.86 -4.61
N THR A 18 -26.22 16.37 -3.53
CA THR A 18 -24.78 16.45 -3.38
C THR A 18 -24.19 15.05 -3.22
N ILE A 19 -22.90 14.88 -3.50
CA ILE A 19 -22.25 13.57 -3.36
C ILE A 19 -22.27 13.13 -1.89
N ASP A 20 -22.23 14.08 -0.97
CA ASP A 20 -22.26 13.85 0.48
C ASP A 20 -23.59 13.28 0.97
N ASP A 21 -24.71 13.67 0.33
CA ASP A 21 -26.05 13.19 0.69
C ASP A 21 -26.24 11.68 0.44
N TYR A 22 -25.41 11.09 -0.43
CA TYR A 22 -25.46 9.66 -0.73
C TYR A 22 -24.67 8.80 0.25
N VAL A 23 -23.84 9.40 1.11
CA VAL A 23 -22.95 8.68 2.04
C VAL A 23 -23.42 8.91 3.46
N GLU A 24 -23.82 7.84 4.14
CA GLU A 24 -24.24 7.88 5.54
C GLU A 24 -23.14 8.46 6.46
N VAL A 25 -23.57 9.09 7.55
CA VAL A 25 -22.66 9.71 8.53
C VAL A 25 -21.81 8.66 9.27
N ASP A 26 -22.36 7.48 9.51
CA ASP A 26 -21.68 6.37 10.19
C ASP A 26 -20.86 5.48 9.22
N SER A 27 -20.72 5.89 7.96
CA SER A 27 -19.99 5.13 6.97
C SER A 27 -18.48 5.03 7.31
N PRO A 28 -17.86 3.84 7.19
CA PRO A 28 -16.43 3.67 7.47
C PRO A 28 -15.53 4.51 6.55
N ILE A 29 -16.06 5.02 5.44
CA ILE A 29 -15.32 5.83 4.47
C ILE A 29 -14.94 7.19 5.04
N ARG A 30 -15.82 7.78 5.87
CA ARG A 30 -15.53 9.04 6.56
C ARG A 30 -14.36 8.88 7.55
N VAL A 31 -14.22 7.70 8.15
CA VAL A 31 -13.07 7.38 9.01
C VAL A 31 -11.77 7.30 8.20
N ILE A 32 -11.82 6.75 6.99
CA ILE A 32 -10.64 6.71 6.09
C ILE A 32 -10.22 8.12 5.72
N ASP A 33 -11.18 8.96 5.37
CA ASP A 33 -10.94 10.34 4.95
C ASP A 33 -10.26 11.14 6.06
N ALA A 34 -10.87 11.16 7.26
CA ALA A 34 -10.31 11.81 8.43
C ALA A 34 -8.93 11.23 8.83
N PHE A 35 -8.73 9.92 8.69
CA PHE A 35 -7.44 9.31 9.00
C PHE A 35 -6.33 9.79 8.06
N VAL A 36 -6.61 9.89 6.75
CA VAL A 36 -5.61 10.32 5.77
C VAL A 36 -5.34 11.82 5.87
N GLU A 37 -6.33 12.64 6.22
CA GLU A 37 -6.14 14.08 6.46
C GLU A 37 -5.19 14.37 7.63
N ASN A 38 -5.22 13.53 8.67
CA ASN A 38 -4.32 13.66 9.82
C ASN A 38 -2.91 13.06 9.55
N LEU A 39 -2.69 12.46 8.38
CA LEU A 39 -1.45 11.79 8.05
C LEU A 39 -0.51 12.70 7.26
N ASP A 40 0.73 12.85 7.73
CA ASP A 40 1.75 13.53 6.94
C ASP A 40 2.31 12.60 5.85
N VAL A 41 1.74 12.72 4.65
CA VAL A 41 2.17 11.99 3.45
C VAL A 41 3.60 12.34 3.02
N SER A 42 4.11 13.52 3.37
CA SER A 42 5.48 13.91 3.02
C SER A 42 6.51 13.18 3.89
N ALA A 43 6.25 13.09 5.20
CA ALA A 43 7.09 12.37 6.16
C ALA A 43 7.18 10.86 5.90
N LEU A 44 6.12 10.27 5.30
CA LEU A 44 6.08 8.84 4.97
C LEU A 44 6.87 8.47 3.70
N GLY A 45 7.49 9.45 3.03
CA GLY A 45 8.33 9.23 1.87
C GLY A 45 7.56 8.89 0.60
N PHE A 46 6.31 9.36 0.47
CA PHE A 46 5.57 9.24 -0.79
C PHE A 46 6.26 10.07 -1.86
N GLN A 47 6.73 9.39 -2.92
CA GLN A 47 7.36 10.06 -4.05
C GLN A 47 6.30 10.82 -4.86
N ARG A 48 6.66 12.03 -5.35
CA ARG A 48 5.78 12.95 -6.12
C ARG A 48 4.69 13.64 -5.29
N ALA A 49 4.90 13.84 -3.99
CA ALA A 49 4.04 14.71 -3.19
C ALA A 49 4.06 16.17 -3.67
N THR A 50 5.20 16.62 -4.22
CA THR A 50 5.30 17.93 -4.89
C THR A 50 5.06 17.78 -6.40
N PRO A 51 4.08 18.50 -6.97
CA PRO A 51 3.83 18.47 -8.41
C PRO A 51 5.03 19.04 -9.17
N ALA A 52 5.37 18.44 -10.30
CA ALA A 52 6.38 19.01 -11.19
C ALA A 52 5.88 20.34 -11.77
N PRO A 53 6.74 21.36 -11.93
CA PRO A 53 6.33 22.68 -12.43
C PRO A 53 5.88 22.68 -13.90
N THR A 54 6.14 21.60 -14.65
CA THR A 54 5.82 21.52 -16.08
C THR A 54 4.97 20.27 -16.38
N GLY A 55 3.89 20.46 -17.12
CA GLY A 55 3.02 19.39 -17.62
C GLY A 55 1.67 19.29 -16.89
N ARG A 56 0.93 18.20 -17.15
CA ARG A 56 -0.32 17.91 -16.43
C ARG A 56 0.02 17.55 -14.98
N PRO A 57 -0.62 18.17 -13.97
CA PRO A 57 -0.38 17.81 -12.58
C PRO A 57 -0.71 16.34 -12.36
N CYS A 58 0.10 15.68 -11.54
CA CYS A 58 -0.20 14.32 -11.08
C CYS A 58 -1.34 14.34 -10.06
N TYR A 59 -1.99 13.19 -9.88
CA TYR A 59 -2.92 12.99 -8.77
C TYR A 59 -2.21 13.17 -7.43
N ASP A 60 -2.94 13.68 -6.45
CA ASP A 60 -2.46 13.79 -5.08
C ASP A 60 -2.17 12.38 -4.51
N PRO A 61 -1.02 12.15 -3.87
CA PRO A 61 -0.74 10.86 -3.22
C PRO A 61 -1.76 10.51 -2.13
N SER A 62 -2.36 11.50 -1.47
CA SER A 62 -3.36 11.34 -0.41
C SER A 62 -4.65 10.72 -0.98
N ASP A 63 -5.13 11.22 -2.11
CA ASP A 63 -6.32 10.70 -2.80
C ASP A 63 -6.11 9.25 -3.26
N LEU A 64 -4.94 8.97 -3.83
CA LEU A 64 -4.57 7.61 -4.22
C LEU A 64 -4.47 6.69 -2.99
N LEU A 65 -3.95 7.18 -1.86
CA LEU A 65 -3.83 6.44 -0.62
C LEU A 65 -5.20 6.13 0.00
N LYS A 66 -6.12 7.10 0.05
CA LYS A 66 -7.51 6.91 0.48
C LYS A 66 -8.17 5.78 -0.31
N LEU A 67 -8.05 5.83 -1.64
CA LEU A 67 -8.55 4.81 -2.56
C LEU A 67 -7.91 3.43 -2.33
N TYR A 68 -6.64 3.36 -1.94
CA TYR A 68 -5.98 2.12 -1.59
C TYR A 68 -6.48 1.50 -0.28
N ILE A 69 -6.72 2.32 0.74
CA ILE A 69 -7.27 1.86 2.03
C ILE A 69 -8.70 1.37 1.80
N TYR A 70 -9.51 2.12 1.04
CA TYR A 70 -10.85 1.70 0.63
C TYR A 70 -10.85 0.36 -0.12
N ALA A 71 -9.94 0.19 -1.09
CA ALA A 71 -9.80 -1.05 -1.85
C ALA A 71 -9.39 -2.24 -0.96
N TYR A 72 -8.58 -2.00 0.08
CA TYR A 72 -8.19 -3.03 1.04
C TYR A 72 -9.39 -3.52 1.87
N LEU A 73 -10.22 -2.58 2.35
CA LEU A 73 -11.41 -2.88 3.16
C LEU A 73 -12.50 -3.61 2.36
N ASN A 74 -12.71 -3.22 1.10
CA ASN A 74 -13.68 -3.85 0.21
C ASN A 74 -13.13 -5.10 -0.53
N GLU A 75 -11.95 -5.57 -0.15
CA GLU A 75 -11.26 -6.73 -0.75
C GLU A 75 -11.02 -6.62 -2.29
N VAL A 76 -11.00 -5.40 -2.83
CA VAL A 76 -10.77 -5.12 -4.25
C VAL A 76 -9.26 -5.05 -4.54
N ARG A 77 -8.71 -6.12 -5.11
CA ARG A 77 -7.24 -6.27 -5.24
C ARG A 77 -6.65 -5.81 -6.57
N SER A 78 -7.41 -5.83 -7.65
CA SER A 78 -6.89 -5.52 -8.99
C SER A 78 -7.07 -4.03 -9.31
N SER A 79 -6.04 -3.39 -9.87
CA SER A 79 -6.12 -1.97 -10.24
C SER A 79 -7.26 -1.67 -11.20
N ARG A 80 -7.51 -2.59 -12.16
CA ARG A 80 -8.67 -2.52 -13.07
C ARG A 80 -10.02 -2.66 -12.38
N SER A 81 -10.09 -3.34 -11.24
CA SER A 81 -11.33 -3.41 -10.45
C SER A 81 -11.50 -2.14 -9.63
N ILE A 82 -10.42 -1.59 -9.07
CA ILE A 82 -10.45 -0.32 -8.35
C ILE A 82 -10.91 0.82 -9.28
N GLU A 83 -10.38 0.88 -10.50
CA GLU A 83 -10.84 1.83 -11.52
C GLU A 83 -12.35 1.70 -11.82
N ARG A 84 -12.86 0.46 -11.87
CA ARG A 84 -14.29 0.21 -12.06
C ARG A 84 -15.13 0.64 -10.86
N GLU A 85 -14.63 0.46 -9.64
CA GLU A 85 -15.29 0.94 -8.43
C GLU A 85 -15.43 2.46 -8.43
N CYS A 86 -14.37 3.18 -8.82
CA CYS A 86 -14.42 4.66 -8.93
C CYS A 86 -15.48 5.15 -9.92
N LYS A 87 -15.83 4.34 -10.92
CA LYS A 87 -16.83 4.66 -11.94
C LYS A 87 -18.25 4.28 -11.54
N ARG A 88 -18.43 3.36 -10.60
CA ARG A 88 -19.75 2.74 -10.30
C ARG A 88 -20.24 3.03 -8.90
N ASN A 89 -19.33 3.03 -7.92
CA ASN A 89 -19.68 3.13 -6.52
C ASN A 89 -19.59 4.58 -6.06
N VAL A 90 -20.70 5.08 -5.48
CA VAL A 90 -20.81 6.45 -4.98
C VAL A 90 -19.85 6.69 -3.82
N GLU A 91 -19.58 5.67 -3.03
CA GLU A 91 -18.60 5.68 -1.93
C GLU A 91 -17.18 6.04 -2.42
N ALA A 92 -16.74 5.37 -3.49
CA ALA A 92 -15.44 5.64 -4.10
C ALA A 92 -15.43 7.01 -4.80
N MET A 93 -16.54 7.42 -5.40
CA MET A 93 -16.68 8.76 -5.98
C MET A 93 -16.60 9.85 -4.91
N TRP A 94 -17.19 9.65 -3.74
CA TRP A 94 -17.14 10.59 -2.63
C TRP A 94 -15.70 10.76 -2.13
N LEU A 95 -15.01 9.65 -1.88
CA LEU A 95 -13.67 9.64 -1.30
C LEU A 95 -12.60 10.34 -2.15
N VAL A 96 -12.73 10.27 -3.48
CA VAL A 96 -11.76 10.86 -4.42
C VAL A 96 -12.37 12.05 -5.18
N GLY A 97 -13.52 12.58 -4.73
CA GLY A 97 -14.16 13.75 -5.37
C GLY A 97 -14.49 13.57 -6.85
N LYS A 98 -14.98 12.40 -7.26
CA LYS A 98 -15.27 11.99 -8.66
C LYS A 98 -14.04 11.93 -9.58
N LEU A 99 -12.82 11.99 -9.05
CA LEU A 99 -11.62 11.69 -9.82
C LEU A 99 -11.61 10.19 -10.17
N VAL A 100 -11.25 9.89 -11.42
CA VAL A 100 -11.16 8.52 -11.93
C VAL A 100 -9.72 8.24 -12.35
N PRO A 101 -8.85 7.82 -11.42
CA PRO A 101 -7.49 7.44 -11.75
C PRO A 101 -7.46 6.18 -12.62
N ASP A 102 -6.63 6.18 -13.66
CA ASP A 102 -6.48 5.03 -14.53
C ASP A 102 -5.76 3.87 -13.81
N HIS A 103 -6.08 2.63 -14.20
CA HIS A 103 -5.46 1.43 -13.63
C HIS A 103 -3.92 1.44 -13.72
N LYS A 104 -3.33 2.10 -14.73
CA LYS A 104 -1.88 2.24 -14.87
C LYS A 104 -1.32 3.16 -13.78
N THR A 105 -1.94 4.30 -13.54
CA THR A 105 -1.56 5.23 -12.47
C THR A 105 -1.60 4.57 -11.10
N ILE A 106 -2.67 3.83 -10.83
CA ILE A 106 -2.83 3.04 -9.60
C ILE A 106 -1.68 2.02 -9.48
N ALA A 107 -1.46 1.21 -10.52
CA ALA A 107 -0.41 0.19 -10.51
C ALA A 107 1.01 0.79 -10.32
N ASP A 108 1.30 1.91 -10.96
CA ASP A 108 2.57 2.62 -10.85
C ASP A 108 2.77 3.18 -9.43
N PHE A 109 1.74 3.76 -8.82
CA PHE A 109 1.79 4.24 -7.44
C PHE A 109 2.15 3.11 -6.47
N ARG A 110 1.53 1.93 -6.60
CA ARG A 110 1.86 0.76 -5.77
C ARG A 110 3.29 0.28 -5.96
N ARG A 111 3.80 0.35 -7.20
CA ARG A 111 5.17 -0.09 -7.52
C ARG A 111 6.20 0.82 -6.87
N VAL A 112 5.94 2.13 -6.83
CA VAL A 112 6.86 3.13 -6.29
C VAL A 112 6.77 3.22 -4.76
N ASN A 113 5.56 3.26 -4.20
CA ASN A 113 5.32 3.57 -2.78
C ASN A 113 4.96 2.33 -1.93
N GLY A 114 5.30 1.12 -2.37
CA GLY A 114 4.83 -0.13 -1.76
C GLY A 114 5.15 -0.28 -0.27
N ALA A 115 6.33 0.16 0.18
CA ALA A 115 6.72 0.11 1.59
C ALA A 115 5.90 1.09 2.46
N ALA A 116 5.68 2.32 1.97
CA ALA A 116 4.89 3.33 2.66
C ALA A 116 3.44 2.89 2.83
N ILE A 117 2.82 2.32 1.78
CA ILE A 117 1.45 1.80 1.84
C ILE A 117 1.31 0.73 2.94
N ILE A 118 2.28 -0.18 3.07
CA ILE A 118 2.24 -1.20 4.12
C ILE A 118 2.35 -0.58 5.51
N ALA A 119 3.21 0.43 5.67
CA ALA A 119 3.35 1.16 6.93
C ALA A 119 2.05 1.89 7.31
N THR A 120 1.44 2.58 6.35
CA THR A 120 0.14 3.25 6.55
C THR A 120 -0.96 2.27 6.91
N CYS A 121 -1.07 1.14 6.21
CA CYS A 121 -2.06 0.11 6.55
C CYS A 121 -1.88 -0.42 7.98
N ARG A 122 -0.64 -0.55 8.45
CA ARG A 122 -0.36 -0.94 9.85
C ARG A 122 -0.80 0.14 10.82
N ALA A 123 -0.47 1.39 10.55
CA ALA A 123 -0.89 2.54 11.37
C ALA A 123 -2.43 2.65 11.42
N PHE A 124 -3.12 2.45 10.30
CA PHE A 124 -4.58 2.46 10.24
C PHE A 124 -5.22 1.39 11.12
N VAL A 125 -4.68 0.16 11.11
CA VAL A 125 -5.19 -0.92 11.98
C VAL A 125 -4.95 -0.62 13.46
N LEU A 126 -3.82 0.01 13.80
CA LEU A 126 -3.55 0.46 15.17
C LEU A 126 -4.51 1.58 15.59
N PHE A 127 -4.74 2.57 14.72
CA PHE A 127 -5.72 3.63 14.94
C PHE A 127 -7.12 3.07 15.20
N CYS A 128 -7.60 2.14 14.37
CA CYS A 128 -8.89 1.49 14.59
C CYS A 128 -8.96 0.70 15.92
N ARG A 129 -7.81 0.18 16.39
CA ARG A 129 -7.72 -0.51 17.69
C ARG A 129 -7.83 0.44 18.86
N GLU A 130 -7.17 1.59 18.79
CA GLU A 130 -7.18 2.61 19.85
C GLU A 130 -8.57 3.22 20.04
N GLN A 131 -9.29 3.48 18.94
CA GLN A 131 -10.64 4.04 18.98
C GLN A 131 -11.73 3.00 19.32
N GLY A 132 -11.38 1.73 19.54
CA GLY A 132 -12.35 0.67 19.81
C GLY A 132 -13.26 0.30 18.62
N LEU A 133 -12.98 0.81 17.41
CA LEU A 133 -13.79 0.67 16.20
C LEU A 133 -13.58 -0.67 15.47
N LEU A 134 -12.79 -1.60 16.03
CA LEU A 134 -12.43 -2.86 15.39
C LEU A 134 -13.64 -3.73 15.02
N LEU A 135 -14.73 -3.64 15.76
CA LEU A 135 -15.92 -4.44 15.48
C LEU A 135 -16.61 -4.01 14.17
N LEU A 136 -16.59 -2.71 13.85
CA LEU A 136 -17.35 -2.14 12.74
C LEU A 136 -16.65 -2.35 11.38
N VAL A 137 -15.33 -2.23 11.35
CA VAL A 137 -14.51 -2.39 10.13
C VAL A 137 -14.29 -3.87 9.76
N LEU A 138 -14.28 -4.76 10.76
CA LEU A 138 -14.06 -6.20 10.58
C LEU A 138 -15.35 -7.01 10.40
N SER A 139 -16.54 -6.44 10.66
CA SER A 139 -17.80 -7.19 10.55
C SER A 139 -18.17 -7.58 9.11
N ARG A 140 -17.63 -6.90 8.09
CA ARG A 140 -17.81 -7.26 6.67
C ARG A 140 -16.62 -7.96 6.02
N SER A 141 -15.44 -7.92 6.62
CA SER A 141 -14.23 -8.49 6.04
C SER A 141 -13.76 -9.70 6.86
N THR A 142 -13.75 -10.89 6.24
CA THR A 142 -13.04 -12.06 6.76
C THR A 142 -11.53 -11.81 6.77
N VAL A 143 -11.04 -10.98 7.70
CA VAL A 143 -9.62 -10.65 7.90
C VAL A 143 -8.73 -11.87 8.21
N ARG A 144 -9.33 -13.06 8.32
CA ARG A 144 -8.61 -14.35 8.34
C ARG A 144 -8.04 -14.81 6.98
N ARG A 145 -8.50 -14.33 5.81
CA ARG A 145 -8.03 -14.86 4.51
C ARG A 145 -6.85 -14.11 3.85
N CYS A 146 -6.62 -12.82 4.10
CA CYS A 146 -5.54 -12.07 3.44
C CYS A 146 -4.21 -11.99 4.22
N ALA A 147 -4.23 -12.17 5.54
CA ALA A 147 -3.01 -12.17 6.35
C ALA A 147 -2.03 -13.30 5.99
N ARG A 148 -2.48 -14.36 5.29
CA ARG A 148 -1.62 -15.49 4.86
C ARG A 148 -1.00 -15.36 3.47
N ARG A 149 -1.39 -14.38 2.63
CA ARG A 149 -0.98 -14.38 1.20
C ARG A 149 -0.27 -13.11 0.70
N GLN A 150 -0.41 -11.96 1.35
CA GLN A 150 0.25 -10.71 0.88
C GLN A 150 1.75 -10.63 1.24
N VAL A 151 2.24 -11.42 2.19
CA VAL A 151 3.68 -11.45 2.56
C VAL A 151 4.52 -12.27 1.56
N ARG A 152 3.91 -12.96 0.58
CA ARG A 152 4.66 -13.81 -0.38
C ARG A 152 5.25 -13.07 -1.59
N CYS A 153 4.91 -11.81 -1.84
CA CYS A 153 5.43 -11.08 -3.02
C CYS A 153 6.70 -10.24 -2.77
N VAL A 154 7.16 -10.06 -1.53
CA VAL A 154 8.44 -9.37 -1.25
C VAL A 154 9.63 -10.35 -1.20
N CYS A 155 9.39 -11.66 -1.31
CA CYS A 155 10.45 -12.68 -1.28
C CYS A 155 10.91 -13.19 -2.66
N SER A 156 10.27 -12.81 -3.77
CA SER A 156 10.72 -13.27 -5.11
C SER A 156 12.01 -12.58 -5.57
N THR A 157 12.29 -11.36 -5.13
CA THR A 157 13.56 -10.65 -5.43
C THR A 157 14.73 -11.06 -4.54
N ARG A 158 14.49 -11.71 -3.38
CA ARG A 158 15.57 -12.30 -2.57
C ARG A 158 16.14 -13.60 -3.16
N HIS A 159 15.37 -14.32 -3.99
CA HIS A 159 15.88 -15.51 -4.71
C HIS A 159 16.75 -15.17 -5.92
N ALA A 160 16.64 -13.96 -6.49
CA ALA A 160 17.46 -13.54 -7.62
C ALA A 160 18.89 -13.14 -7.20
N LEU A 161 19.08 -12.46 -6.06
CA LEU A 161 20.43 -12.13 -5.55
C LEU A 161 21.17 -13.32 -4.90
N ALA A 162 20.46 -14.37 -4.47
CA ALA A 162 21.07 -15.56 -3.86
C ALA A 162 21.55 -16.63 -4.88
N LYS A 163 21.39 -16.37 -6.19
CA LYS A 163 21.89 -17.26 -7.28
C LYS A 163 23.24 -16.80 -7.83
N SER A 164 23.62 -15.53 -7.65
CA SER A 164 24.94 -15.00 -8.05
C SER A 164 26.08 -15.38 -7.09
N ARG A 165 25.81 -15.56 -5.79
CA ARG A 165 26.83 -15.96 -4.79
C ARG A 165 27.16 -17.46 -4.72
N ARG A 166 26.51 -18.30 -5.53
CA ARG A 166 26.73 -19.77 -5.51
C ARG A 166 27.70 -20.29 -6.57
N ASN A 167 28.24 -19.42 -7.45
CA ASN A 167 29.15 -19.83 -8.52
C ASN A 167 30.65 -19.59 -8.24
N SER A 168 31.03 -19.19 -7.02
CA SER A 168 32.45 -18.97 -6.66
C SER A 168 32.99 -19.89 -5.56
N THR A 169 32.19 -20.82 -5.04
CA THR A 169 32.60 -21.72 -3.95
C THR A 169 32.33 -23.18 -4.30
N ASN A 170 32.92 -23.64 -5.40
CA ASN A 170 33.12 -25.07 -5.66
C ASN A 170 34.35 -25.28 -6.55
N ARG A 171 35.54 -25.08 -5.98
CA ARG A 171 36.70 -25.93 -6.25
C ARG A 171 37.11 -26.52 -4.91
N SER A 172 36.84 -27.81 -4.78
CA SER A 172 37.12 -28.63 -3.61
C SER A 172 38.62 -28.63 -3.26
N PRO A 173 38.95 -28.89 -1.98
CA PRO A 173 40.30 -29.11 -1.54
C PRO A 173 40.74 -30.53 -1.90
N VAL A 174 41.97 -30.67 -2.38
CA VAL A 174 42.68 -31.96 -2.36
C VAL A 174 44.12 -31.67 -1.94
N ILE A 175 44.61 -32.43 -0.97
CA ILE A 175 46.02 -32.56 -0.53
C ILE A 175 46.44 -31.42 0.44
N SER A 176 46.27 -31.56 1.76
CA SER A 176 47.08 -32.34 2.71
C SER A 176 48.59 -32.17 2.57
N THR A 177 49.24 -31.94 3.71
CA THR A 177 50.67 -32.14 4.00
C THR A 177 51.65 -31.12 3.41
N ALA A 178 52.23 -30.28 4.28
CA ALA A 178 53.66 -30.32 4.62
C ALA A 178 54.15 -29.01 5.28
N LEU A 179 54.96 -29.19 6.35
CA LEU A 179 55.86 -28.22 7.01
C LEU A 179 55.18 -27.05 7.75
N THR A 180 55.14 -27.03 9.08
CA THR A 180 56.25 -27.05 10.06
C THR A 180 57.29 -25.95 9.84
N ALA A 181 57.38 -25.08 10.84
CA ALA A 181 58.50 -24.22 11.19
C ALA A 181 58.86 -23.07 10.23
N ARG A 182 58.48 -21.84 10.64
CA ARG A 182 59.46 -20.76 10.80
C ARG A 182 58.89 -19.61 11.63
N THR A 183 59.41 -19.51 12.86
CA THR A 183 59.85 -18.26 13.52
C THR A 183 58.86 -17.09 13.56
N ALA A 184 58.27 -16.70 14.70
CA ALA A 184 58.95 -16.29 15.94
C ALA A 184 60.26 -15.54 15.66
N ARG A 185 60.19 -14.33 15.09
CA ARG A 185 61.19 -13.24 15.17
C ARG A 185 60.77 -12.08 14.27
N THR A 186 59.97 -11.17 14.82
CA THR A 186 59.98 -9.71 14.52
C THR A 186 58.84 -9.02 15.29
N SER A 187 58.79 -9.31 16.60
CA SER A 187 58.48 -8.27 17.57
C SER A 187 59.83 -7.64 17.92
N LEU A 188 59.90 -6.31 17.95
CA LEU A 188 61.06 -5.40 18.15
C LEU A 188 61.59 -4.79 16.84
N MET A 189 61.68 -3.45 16.83
CA MET A 189 62.06 -2.50 15.76
C MET A 189 60.86 -2.04 14.92
N LEU A 190 60.23 -0.87 15.09
CA LEU A 190 60.66 0.45 15.55
C LEU A 190 59.43 1.20 16.12
N GLU A 191 59.38 1.37 17.44
CA GLU A 191 59.02 2.67 18.04
C GLU A 191 60.35 3.37 18.25
N ALA A 192 60.60 4.48 17.52
CA ALA A 192 61.57 5.55 17.79
C ALA A 192 61.97 6.23 16.47
N SER A 193 61.26 7.31 16.12
CA SER A 193 61.77 8.59 15.58
C SER A 193 60.60 9.48 15.21
#